data_AF-A0A1D6LLE9-F1
#
_entry.id   AF-A0A1D6LLE9-F1
#
_cell.length_a   1.000
_cell.length_b   1.000
_cell.length_c   1.000
_cell.angle_alpha   90.00
_cell.angle_beta   90.00
_cell.angle_gamma   90.00
#
_symmetry.space_group_name_H-M   'P 1'
#
loop_
_entity.id
_entity.type
_entity.pdbx_description
1 polymer ?
#
loop_
_entity_poly.entity_id
_entity_poly.type
_entity_poly.pdbx_seq_one_letter_code
_entity_poly.pdbx_strand_id
1 'polypeptide(L)'
;MGKRKSRSSKLAAQPKKAPKLEKVFTCPFCNHPESVKCLIDLKLGYAEASCLICEESYCTVPHNLTAPTDIYHEWIDECERANDDARRSRR
;
A
#
# COMPACT_ATOMS: atom_id res chain seq x y z
N MET A 1 42.30 40.09 2.37
CA MET A 1 42.08 38.72 1.83
C MET A 1 40.59 38.43 1.81
N GLY A 2 39.94 38.66 0.66
CA GLY A 2 38.48 38.70 0.53
C GLY A 2 37.81 37.32 0.40
N LYS A 3 36.60 37.24 0.97
CA LYS A 3 35.40 36.46 0.56
C LYS A 3 35.62 35.01 0.11
N ARG A 4 35.32 34.07 1.01
CA ARG A 4 34.86 32.71 0.63
C ARG A 4 33.32 32.72 0.61
N LYS A 5 32.73 32.84 -0.59
CA LYS A 5 31.30 32.54 -0.82
C LYS A 5 31.18 31.02 -1.01
N SER A 6 30.86 30.26 0.05
CA SER A 6 30.41 28.87 -0.10
C SER A 6 28.95 28.83 -0.52
N ARG A 7 28.65 29.22 -1.76
CA ARG A 7 27.47 28.70 -2.45
C ARG A 7 27.87 27.34 -3.01
N SER A 8 27.56 26.26 -2.31
CA SER A 8 27.34 24.99 -2.99
C SER A 8 26.43 24.07 -2.18
N SER A 9 25.22 23.90 -2.70
CA SER A 9 24.65 22.56 -2.87
C SER A 9 24.34 21.74 -1.60
N LYS A 10 23.63 22.29 -0.61
CA LYS A 10 22.81 21.45 0.29
C LYS A 10 21.35 21.30 -0.16
N LEU A 11 21.01 21.85 -1.32
CA LEU A 11 19.67 21.71 -1.92
C LEU A 11 19.54 20.49 -2.86
N ALA A 12 20.58 19.66 -3.04
CA ALA A 12 20.66 18.71 -4.15
C ALA A 12 20.63 17.22 -3.77
N ALA A 13 20.03 16.85 -2.64
CA ALA A 13 19.71 15.46 -2.37
C ALA A 13 18.39 15.36 -1.61
N GLN A 14 17.30 15.82 -2.24
CA GLN A 14 16.03 15.12 -2.03
C GLN A 14 16.36 13.65 -2.32
N PRO A 15 16.35 12.73 -1.33
CA PRO A 15 16.52 11.32 -1.65
C PRO A 15 15.47 11.05 -2.69
N LYS A 16 15.91 10.68 -3.91
CA LYS A 16 15.02 10.18 -4.94
C LYS A 16 14.24 9.09 -4.24
N LYS A 17 13.02 9.40 -3.81
CA LYS A 17 12.12 8.43 -3.19
C LYS A 17 12.13 7.33 -4.22
N ALA A 18 12.72 6.18 -3.87
CA ALA A 18 12.88 5.07 -4.79
C ALA A 18 11.55 4.95 -5.53
N PRO A 19 11.54 4.97 -6.89
CA PRO A 19 10.30 4.99 -7.65
C PRO A 19 9.45 3.89 -7.06
N LYS A 20 8.40 4.30 -6.35
CA LYS A 20 7.53 3.40 -5.62
C LYS A 20 7.06 2.48 -6.72
N LEU A 21 7.43 1.18 -6.68
CA LEU A 21 6.92 0.23 -7.65
C LEU A 21 5.44 0.53 -7.75
N GLU A 22 5.01 0.93 -8.94
CA GLU A 22 3.61 1.22 -9.26
C GLU A 22 2.95 -0.15 -9.21
N LYS A 23 2.67 -0.58 -7.99
CA LYS A 23 1.99 -1.81 -7.68
C LYS A 23 0.53 -1.51 -8.03
N VAL A 24 0.23 -1.64 -9.31
CA VAL A 24 -1.09 -1.50 -9.89
C VAL A 24 -1.96 -2.62 -9.32
N PHE A 25 -2.84 -2.26 -8.39
CA PHE A 25 -3.78 -3.18 -7.77
C PHE A 25 -5.20 -2.79 -8.15
N THR A 26 -6.00 -3.78 -8.49
CA THR A 26 -7.41 -3.61 -8.87
C THR A 26 -8.28 -3.80 -7.64
N CYS A 27 -9.26 -2.92 -7.41
CA CYS A 27 -10.16 -3.11 -6.28
C CYS A 27 -11.11 -4.30 -6.52
N PRO A 28 -11.27 -5.23 -5.57
CA PRO A 28 -12.17 -6.38 -5.73
C PRO A 28 -13.67 -6.00 -5.71
N PHE A 29 -14.01 -4.78 -5.26
CA PHE A 29 -15.40 -4.32 -5.13
C PHE A 29 -15.86 -3.48 -6.32
N CYS A 30 -15.08 -2.47 -6.72
CA CYS A 30 -15.44 -1.58 -7.83
C CYS A 30 -14.75 -1.93 -9.16
N ASN A 31 -13.83 -2.91 -9.15
CA ASN A 31 -13.09 -3.40 -10.32
C ASN A 31 -12.31 -2.33 -11.10
N HIS A 32 -12.04 -1.19 -10.47
CA HIS A 32 -11.20 -0.16 -11.08
C HIS A 32 -9.71 -0.54 -10.96
N PRO A 33 -8.96 -0.53 -12.09
CA PRO A 33 -7.52 -0.73 -12.06
C PRO A 33 -6.84 0.44 -11.33
N GLU A 34 -5.68 0.18 -10.73
CA GLU A 34 -4.83 1.20 -10.07
C GLU A 34 -5.52 1.98 -8.94
N SER A 35 -6.63 1.46 -8.42
CA SER A 35 -7.43 2.18 -7.43
C SER A 35 -7.02 1.91 -5.99
N VAL A 36 -6.26 0.83 -5.73
CA VAL A 36 -5.90 0.43 -4.37
C VAL A 36 -4.57 1.03 -3.94
N LYS A 37 -4.59 1.75 -2.81
CA LYS A 37 -3.46 2.33 -2.12
C LYS A 37 -3.09 1.46 -0.92
N CYS A 38 -1.82 1.11 -0.80
CA CYS A 38 -1.29 0.38 0.36
C CYS A 38 -0.46 1.29 1.27
N LEU A 39 -0.69 1.15 2.58
CA LEU A 39 0.02 1.78 3.68
C LEU A 39 0.55 0.68 4.62
N ILE A 40 1.81 0.80 5.03
CA ILE A 40 2.45 -0.14 5.94
C ILE A 40 3.17 0.65 7.02
N ASP A 41 2.77 0.44 8.27
CA ASP A 41 3.43 0.95 9.46
C ASP A 41 3.90 -0.21 10.33
N LEU A 42 5.16 -0.63 10.13
CA LEU A 42 5.80 -1.67 10.92
C LEU A 42 6.02 -1.26 12.39
N LYS A 43 6.01 0.03 12.72
CA LYS A 43 6.20 0.49 14.11
C LYS A 43 4.94 0.30 14.93
N LEU A 44 3.79 0.56 14.31
CA LEU A 44 2.48 0.32 14.90
C LEU A 44 2.01 -1.13 14.72
N GLY A 45 2.69 -1.91 13.87
CA GLY A 45 2.26 -3.26 13.52
C GLY A 45 0.94 -3.24 12.75
N TYR A 46 0.79 -2.26 11.84
CA TYR A 46 -0.44 -1.99 11.12
C TYR A 46 -0.19 -1.86 9.63
N ALA A 47 -1.01 -2.52 8.81
CA ALA A 47 -0.99 -2.42 7.37
C ALA A 47 -2.42 -2.26 6.85
N GLU A 48 -2.57 -1.43 5.83
CA GLU A 48 -3.88 -1.07 5.27
C GLU A 48 -3.80 -1.04 3.75
N ALA A 49 -4.77 -1.67 3.09
CA ALA A 49 -5.07 -1.49 1.68
C ALA A 49 -6.43 -0.79 1.54
N SER A 50 -6.49 0.35 0.84
CA SER A 50 -7.71 1.11 0.66
C SER A 50 -7.93 1.52 -0.79
N CYS A 51 -9.16 1.40 -1.28
CA CYS A 51 -9.53 1.87 -2.61
C CYS A 51 -9.80 3.37 -2.62
N LEU A 52 -9.19 4.11 -3.53
CA LEU A 52 -9.40 5.56 -3.69
C LEU A 52 -10.74 5.93 -4.34
N ILE A 53 -11.48 4.95 -4.86
CA ILE A 53 -12.73 5.18 -5.61
C ILE A 53 -13.95 4.77 -4.81
N CYS A 54 -13.95 3.55 -4.25
CA CYS A 54 -15.07 3.07 -3.44
C CYS A 54 -14.83 3.18 -1.94
N GLU A 55 -13.65 3.64 -1.50
CA GLU A 55 -13.27 3.83 -0.10
C GLU A 55 -13.24 2.54 0.74
N GLU A 56 -13.45 1.38 0.12
CA GLU A 56 -13.34 0.10 0.80
C GLU A 56 -11.89 -0.12 1.26
N SER A 57 -11.73 -0.60 2.50
CA SER A 57 -10.43 -0.74 3.14
C SER A 57 -10.30 -2.07 3.86
N TYR A 58 -9.07 -2.58 3.88
CA TYR A 58 -8.70 -3.81 4.55
C TYR A 58 -7.46 -3.57 5.40
N CYS A 59 -7.51 -4.02 6.64
CA CYS A 59 -6.45 -3.86 7.62
C CYS A 59 -5.90 -5.22 8.03
N THR A 60 -4.58 -5.34 8.12
CA THR A 60 -3.88 -6.55 8.56
C THR A 60 -2.66 -6.19 9.43
N VAL A 61 -2.06 -7.19 10.07
CA VAL A 61 -0.85 -7.05 10.88
C VAL A 61 0.36 -7.43 10.01
N PRO A 62 1.21 -6.48 9.61
CA PRO A 62 2.39 -6.78 8.83
C PRO A 62 3.49 -7.38 9.71
N HIS A 63 4.21 -8.35 9.14
CA HIS A 63 5.53 -8.78 9.62
C HIS A 63 6.68 -8.03 8.92
N ASN A 64 7.93 -8.27 9.36
CA ASN A 64 9.12 -7.56 8.86
C ASN A 64 9.36 -7.61 7.34
N LEU A 65 8.84 -8.59 6.59
CA LEU A 65 9.01 -8.66 5.13
C LEU A 65 7.73 -8.31 4.36
N THR A 66 6.69 -7.84 5.04
CA THR A 66 5.41 -7.52 4.40
C THR A 66 5.58 -6.43 3.37
N ALA A 67 5.22 -6.76 2.14
CA ALA A 67 5.14 -5.86 1.01
C ALA A 67 3.67 -5.51 0.71
N PRO A 68 3.41 -4.42 -0.03
CA PRO A 68 2.07 -4.08 -0.49
C PRO A 68 1.32 -5.22 -1.21
N THR A 69 2.06 -6.08 -1.91
CA THR A 69 1.51 -7.25 -2.59
C THR A 69 0.96 -8.28 -1.62
N ASP A 70 1.60 -8.47 -0.47
CA ASP A 70 1.16 -9.46 0.52
C ASP A 70 -0.19 -9.02 1.11
N ILE A 71 -0.33 -7.74 1.48
CA ILE A 71 -1.57 -7.15 2.00
C ILE A 71 -2.70 -7.26 0.97
N TYR A 72 -2.40 -6.99 -0.31
CA TYR A 72 -3.38 -7.11 -1.37
C TYR A 72 -3.85 -8.55 -1.55
N HIS A 73 -2.95 -9.54 -1.56
CA HIS A 73 -3.34 -10.94 -1.66
C HIS A 73 -4.12 -11.41 -0.44
N GLU A 74 -3.71 -11.03 0.77
CA GLU A 74 -4.48 -11.31 1.99
C GLU A 74 -5.91 -10.73 1.92
N TRP A 75 -6.05 -9.52 1.37
CA TRP A 75 -7.37 -8.92 1.16
C TRP A 75 -8.21 -9.74 0.18
N ILE A 76 -7.63 -10.18 -0.95
CA ILE A 76 -8.33 -11.03 -1.92
C ILE A 76 -8.73 -12.37 -1.28
N ASP A 77 -7.82 -13.03 -0.56
CA ASP A 77 -8.07 -14.30 0.11
C ASP A 77 -9.20 -14.17 1.15
N GLU A 78 -9.25 -13.05 1.90
CA GLU A 78 -10.36 -12.77 2.82
C GLU A 78 -11.69 -12.57 2.07
N CYS A 79 -11.69 -11.81 0.98
CA CYS A 79 -12.88 -11.64 0.14
C CYS A 79 -13.39 -12.99 -0.41
N GLU A 80 -12.50 -13.84 -0.90
CA GLU A 80 -12.83 -15.18 -1.40
C GLU A 80 -13.39 -16.08 -0.28
N ARG A 81 -12.75 -16.08 0.89
CA ARG A 81 -13.23 -16.83 2.06
C ARG A 81 -14.61 -16.39 2.51
N ALA A 82 -14.87 -15.08 2.59
CA ALA A 82 -16.18 -14.56 2.96
C ALA A 82 -17.26 -14.99 1.94
N ASN A 83 -16.93 -14.98 0.65
CA ASN A 83 -17.80 -15.46 -0.41
C ASN A 83 -18.08 -16.98 -0.29
N ASP A 84 -17.07 -17.77 0.06
CA ASP A 84 -17.22 -19.21 0.28
C ASP A 84 -18.11 -19.55 1.48
N ASP A 85 -17.94 -18.84 2.59
CA ASP A 85 -18.78 -19.02 3.78
C ASP A 85 -20.25 -18.65 3.50
N ALA A 86 -20.46 -17.55 2.78
CA ALA A 86 -21.80 -17.15 2.32
C ALA A 86 -22.43 -18.19 1.36
N ARG A 87 -21.63 -18.88 0.55
CA ARG A 87 -22.10 -19.99 -0.30
C ARG A 87 -22.44 -21.24 0.51
N ARG A 88 -21.65 -21.54 1.55
CA ARG A 88 -21.87 -22.71 2.42
C ARG A 88 -23.09 -22.55 3.31
N SER A 89 -23.32 -21.37 3.89
CA SER A 89 -24.50 -21.08 4.71
C SER A 89 -25.83 -21.09 3.93
N ARG A 90 -25.77 -21.02 2.59
CA ARG A 90 -26.94 -21.15 1.70
C ARG A 90 -27.29 -22.59 1.33
N ARG A 91 -26.46 -23.58 1.70
CA ARG A 91 -26.74 -25.01 1.51
C ARG A 91 -27.34 -25.61 2.77
#